data_AF-A0A9W7L6N1-F1
#
_entry.id   AF-A0A9W7L6N1-F1
#
_cell.length_a   1.000
_cell.length_b   1.000
_cell.length_c   1.000
_cell.angle_alpha   90.00
_cell.angle_beta   90.00
_cell.angle_gamma   90.00
#
_symmetry.space_group_name_H-M   'P 1'
#
loop_
_entity.id
_entity.type
_entity.pdbx_description
1 polymer ?
#
loop_
_entity_poly.entity_id
_entity_poly.type
_entity_poly.pdbx_seq_one_letter_code
_entity_poly.pdbx_strand_id
1 'polypeptide(L)'
;MLFTYNLYGEIICTLDDASCVLDGEDGRRLIWLDGTGSGSLTLRALTFYKGSASADYGGGVYVKAGSVIIQLCVFSSCNSIENWTIFGYSYGGGGLFVMEGSGTTTVDFYGTSFSGNGANSNNGDDIYRHAGTVTIHNTCPSPYSSGSPTKGSALDTYGTVGGTKFSYTECSGQPCVASSSSSDDGTDGNFYCINGGDIGGTFVPGQSFCTCTSCDSNYRGTNCATCAVAGYSGPTCTADPCVATSTSTDDGTDGNFYCINGGSIGGNTGSCTCTSCNMGSEGVNCATCTAQFTGSDCATCIAGYSGSDCTTADPCVATSTSTDDGTDGNFYCINGGSIGGNTGSCTCTGCDGYSGLNCQTADPCRAVSNTAADGSDGDFYCINGGR
;
A
#
# COMPACT_ATOMS: atom_id res chain seq x y z
N MET A 1 -28.91 -15.04 -33.92
CA MET A 1 -28.76 -15.66 -32.60
C MET A 1 -30.04 -15.46 -31.81
N LEU A 2 -30.49 -14.22 -31.67
CA LEU A 2 -31.75 -13.89 -31.01
C LEU A 2 -32.79 -13.46 -32.05
N PHE A 3 -33.97 -14.07 -32.01
CA PHE A 3 -35.10 -13.72 -32.85
C PHE A 3 -36.32 -13.48 -31.95
N THR A 4 -36.93 -12.30 -32.03
CA THR A 4 -37.95 -11.90 -31.06
C THR A 4 -39.15 -11.25 -31.74
N TYR A 5 -40.33 -11.51 -31.19
CA TYR A 5 -41.56 -10.82 -31.51
C TYR A 5 -42.06 -10.02 -30.30
N ASN A 6 -42.32 -8.72 -30.49
CA ASN A 6 -42.89 -7.83 -29.47
C ASN A 6 -42.11 -7.82 -28.13
N LEU A 7 -40.78 -7.93 -28.19
CA LEU A 7 -39.93 -7.85 -27.00
C LEU A 7 -39.72 -6.39 -26.59
N TYR A 8 -39.95 -6.08 -25.32
CA TYR A 8 -39.66 -4.78 -24.71
C TYR A 8 -38.93 -4.99 -23.37
N GLY A 9 -38.32 -3.93 -22.84
CA GLY A 9 -37.47 -4.00 -21.65
C GLY A 9 -36.01 -3.73 -22.01
N GLU A 10 -35.08 -4.46 -21.39
CA GLU A 10 -33.64 -4.18 -21.53
C GLU A 10 -32.83 -5.47 -21.74
N ILE A 11 -31.86 -5.41 -22.65
CA ILE A 11 -30.79 -6.39 -22.79
C ILE A 11 -29.49 -5.62 -22.56
N ILE A 12 -28.89 -5.84 -21.40
CA ILE A 12 -27.75 -5.08 -20.91
C ILE A 12 -26.59 -6.02 -20.59
N CYS A 13 -25.37 -5.55 -20.82
CA CYS A 13 -24.21 -6.17 -20.20
C CYS A 13 -24.17 -5.84 -18.70
N THR A 14 -23.59 -6.74 -17.89
CA THR A 14 -23.40 -6.47 -16.46
C THR A 14 -22.46 -5.29 -16.23
N LEU A 15 -21.50 -5.09 -17.14
CA LEU A 15 -20.60 -3.95 -17.13
C LEU A 15 -20.95 -3.00 -18.30
N ASP A 16 -20.99 -1.70 -18.04
CA ASP A 16 -21.30 -0.68 -19.06
C ASP A 16 -20.07 -0.34 -19.98
N ASP A 17 -19.24 -1.33 -20.28
CA ASP A 17 -17.96 -1.17 -21.00
C ASP A 17 -17.92 -1.91 -22.35
N ALA A 18 -19.08 -2.39 -22.83
CA ALA A 18 -19.22 -3.21 -24.02
C ALA A 18 -18.47 -4.56 -23.99
N SER A 19 -18.07 -5.05 -22.81
CA SER A 19 -17.36 -6.33 -22.68
C SER A 19 -18.20 -7.57 -23.02
N CYS A 20 -19.54 -7.47 -23.00
CA CYS A 20 -20.42 -8.57 -23.40
C CYS A 20 -20.48 -8.68 -24.93
N VAL A 21 -19.74 -9.64 -25.47
CA VAL A 21 -19.64 -9.89 -26.92
C VAL A 21 -20.71 -10.89 -27.37
N LEU A 22 -21.53 -10.46 -28.32
CA LEU A 22 -22.38 -11.31 -29.15
C LEU A 22 -21.63 -11.58 -30.46
N ASP A 23 -21.02 -12.76 -30.60
CA ASP A 23 -20.22 -13.15 -31.76
C ASP A 23 -21.06 -13.96 -32.78
N GLY A 24 -21.18 -13.43 -33.99
CA GLY A 24 -21.93 -14.03 -35.09
C GLY A 24 -21.15 -15.11 -35.83
N GLU A 25 -19.85 -15.25 -35.53
CA GLU A 25 -18.91 -16.19 -36.13
C GLU A 25 -18.86 -16.08 -37.67
N ASP A 26 -19.01 -14.85 -38.19
CA ASP A 26 -19.04 -14.53 -39.62
C ASP A 26 -20.16 -15.22 -40.42
N GLY A 27 -21.12 -15.87 -39.74
CA GLY A 27 -22.15 -16.69 -40.40
C GLY A 27 -23.59 -16.47 -39.94
N ARG A 28 -23.83 -15.68 -38.89
CA ARG A 28 -25.17 -15.50 -38.32
C ARG A 28 -25.48 -14.05 -38.00
N ARG A 29 -26.73 -13.64 -38.27
CA ARG A 29 -27.25 -12.39 -37.74
C ARG A 29 -27.30 -12.47 -36.22
N LEU A 30 -26.92 -11.41 -35.52
CA LEU A 30 -26.94 -11.41 -34.06
C LEU A 30 -28.36 -11.28 -33.54
N ILE A 31 -29.06 -10.19 -33.88
CA ILE A 31 -30.43 -9.94 -33.40
C ILE A 31 -31.39 -9.65 -34.56
N TRP A 32 -32.55 -10.30 -34.52
CA TRP A 32 -33.73 -9.98 -35.33
C TRP A 32 -34.88 -9.54 -34.42
N LEU A 33 -35.27 -8.27 -34.52
CA LEU A 33 -36.38 -7.68 -33.78
C LEU A 33 -37.56 -7.40 -34.73
N ASP A 34 -38.71 -8.03 -34.48
CA ASP A 34 -39.98 -7.71 -35.15
C ASP A 34 -41.02 -7.30 -34.11
N GLY A 35 -41.18 -5.99 -33.94
CA GLY A 35 -42.06 -5.38 -32.94
C GLY A 35 -41.45 -5.29 -31.55
N THR A 36 -41.80 -4.21 -30.84
CA THR A 36 -41.56 -4.06 -29.38
C THR A 36 -42.88 -3.94 -28.60
N GLY A 37 -44.00 -4.32 -29.22
CA GLY A 37 -45.33 -4.10 -28.67
C GLY A 37 -45.61 -2.61 -28.47
N SER A 38 -46.12 -2.23 -27.29
CA SER A 38 -46.35 -0.83 -26.90
C SER A 38 -45.16 -0.19 -26.17
N GLY A 39 -44.08 -0.93 -25.93
CA GLY A 39 -42.91 -0.48 -25.19
C GLY A 39 -41.69 -0.23 -26.08
N SER A 40 -40.56 0.08 -25.44
CA SER A 40 -39.25 0.17 -26.08
C SER A 40 -38.34 -0.98 -25.63
N LEU A 41 -37.40 -1.36 -26.49
CA LEU A 41 -36.29 -2.26 -26.14
C LEU A 41 -34.99 -1.48 -26.05
N THR A 42 -34.33 -1.53 -24.89
CA THR A 42 -32.98 -0.96 -24.71
C THR A 42 -31.93 -2.05 -24.92
N LEU A 43 -30.98 -1.82 -25.81
CA LEU A 43 -29.75 -2.61 -25.95
C LEU A 43 -28.61 -1.76 -25.39
N ARG A 44 -27.91 -2.25 -24.36
CA ARG A 44 -26.91 -1.44 -23.65
C ARG A 44 -25.59 -2.17 -23.39
N ALA A 45 -24.49 -1.50 -23.71
CA ALA A 45 -23.14 -1.97 -23.45
C ALA A 45 -22.87 -3.38 -24.01
N LEU A 46 -23.36 -3.64 -25.22
CA LEU A 46 -23.14 -4.90 -25.93
C LEU A 46 -22.17 -4.67 -27.09
N THR A 47 -21.27 -5.62 -27.32
CA THR A 47 -20.48 -5.71 -28.54
C THR A 47 -21.14 -6.68 -29.51
N PHE A 48 -21.62 -6.17 -30.63
CA PHE A 48 -22.08 -6.92 -31.79
C PHE A 48 -20.88 -7.18 -32.70
N TYR A 49 -20.37 -8.41 -32.68
CA TYR A 49 -19.15 -8.76 -33.40
C TYR A 49 -19.42 -9.81 -34.48
N LYS A 50 -18.86 -9.59 -35.67
CA LYS A 50 -18.88 -10.58 -36.78
C LYS A 50 -20.27 -11.12 -37.12
N GLY A 51 -21.28 -10.29 -36.95
CA GLY A 51 -22.64 -10.61 -37.38
C GLY A 51 -22.69 -10.69 -38.89
N SER A 52 -23.26 -11.75 -39.45
CA SER A 52 -23.34 -11.94 -40.91
C SER A 52 -24.71 -12.44 -41.32
N ALA A 53 -25.32 -11.78 -42.29
CA ALA A 53 -26.64 -12.14 -42.76
C ALA A 53 -26.66 -12.29 -44.27
N SER A 54 -27.11 -13.48 -44.69
CA SER A 54 -27.25 -13.79 -46.11
C SER A 54 -28.42 -12.99 -46.68
N ALA A 55 -29.66 -13.12 -46.20
CA ALA A 55 -30.86 -12.52 -46.82
C ALA A 55 -31.02 -10.98 -46.76
N ASP A 56 -30.05 -10.18 -47.22
CA ASP A 56 -30.18 -8.74 -47.51
C ASP A 56 -30.59 -7.83 -46.33
N TYR A 57 -30.49 -8.30 -45.08
CA TYR A 57 -30.79 -7.44 -43.92
C TYR A 57 -29.66 -7.57 -42.91
N GLY A 58 -29.16 -6.43 -42.44
CA GLY A 58 -27.96 -6.24 -41.62
C GLY A 58 -27.45 -7.40 -40.76
N GLY A 59 -26.13 -7.57 -40.75
CA GLY A 59 -25.44 -8.66 -40.05
C GLY A 59 -25.48 -8.55 -38.53
N GLY A 60 -25.42 -7.33 -37.99
CA GLY A 60 -25.53 -7.10 -36.55
C GLY A 60 -26.98 -7.18 -36.08
N VAL A 61 -27.72 -6.08 -36.21
CA VAL A 61 -29.08 -5.94 -35.69
C VAL A 61 -30.05 -5.60 -36.81
N TYR A 62 -31.16 -6.33 -36.86
CA TYR A 62 -32.30 -6.05 -37.72
C TYR A 62 -33.48 -5.56 -36.88
N VAL A 63 -34.08 -4.44 -37.28
CA VAL A 63 -35.25 -3.85 -36.59
C VAL A 63 -36.40 -3.61 -37.56
N LYS A 64 -37.57 -4.13 -37.19
CA LYS A 64 -38.84 -3.90 -37.88
C LYS A 64 -39.97 -3.65 -36.87
N ALA A 65 -40.83 -2.68 -37.18
CA ALA A 65 -42.08 -2.36 -36.46
C ALA A 65 -41.96 -2.10 -34.94
N GLY A 66 -40.85 -1.54 -34.45
CA GLY A 66 -40.63 -1.33 -33.02
C GLY A 66 -39.80 -0.10 -32.65
N SER A 67 -39.76 0.23 -31.37
CA SER A 67 -38.97 1.32 -30.79
C SER A 67 -37.77 0.77 -30.03
N VAL A 68 -36.56 1.07 -30.50
CA VAL A 68 -35.31 0.53 -29.96
C VAL A 68 -34.37 1.66 -29.56
N ILE A 69 -33.79 1.54 -28.37
CA ILE A 69 -32.79 2.47 -27.84
C ILE A 69 -31.47 1.71 -27.72
N ILE A 70 -30.41 2.20 -28.36
CA ILE A 70 -29.09 1.55 -28.38
C ILE A 70 -28.08 2.47 -27.68
N GLN A 71 -27.48 1.97 -26.61
CA GLN A 71 -26.64 2.74 -25.69
C GLN A 71 -25.29 2.07 -25.47
N LEU A 72 -24.19 2.81 -25.62
CA LEU A 72 -22.84 2.31 -25.30
C LEU A 72 -22.46 1.01 -26.04
N CYS A 73 -23.10 0.73 -27.17
CA CYS A 73 -22.86 -0.50 -27.92
C CYS A 73 -21.69 -0.34 -28.90
N VAL A 74 -21.13 -1.47 -29.31
CA VAL A 74 -20.09 -1.55 -30.33
C VAL A 74 -20.58 -2.46 -31.45
N PHE A 75 -20.61 -1.96 -32.68
CA PHE A 75 -20.84 -2.77 -33.88
C PHE A 75 -19.51 -2.92 -34.61
N SER A 76 -18.97 -4.13 -34.62
CA SER A 76 -17.66 -4.39 -35.20
C SER A 76 -17.69 -5.56 -36.16
N SER A 77 -17.12 -5.37 -37.35
CA SER A 77 -16.97 -6.40 -38.38
C SER A 77 -18.28 -7.10 -38.76
N CYS A 78 -19.41 -6.42 -38.66
CA CYS A 78 -20.70 -6.98 -39.07
C CYS A 78 -20.93 -6.77 -40.57
N ASN A 79 -21.40 -7.82 -41.26
CA ASN A 79 -21.48 -7.87 -42.71
C ASN A 79 -22.90 -8.20 -43.22
N SER A 80 -23.34 -7.47 -44.25
CA SER A 80 -24.46 -7.86 -45.11
C SER A 80 -23.88 -8.47 -46.39
N ILE A 81 -24.07 -9.77 -46.59
CA ILE A 81 -23.25 -10.56 -47.55
C ILE A 81 -23.98 -10.98 -48.84
N GLU A 82 -25.31 -10.87 -48.96
CA GLU A 82 -25.94 -11.05 -50.27
C GLU A 82 -25.92 -9.76 -51.09
N ASN A 83 -25.87 -9.94 -52.41
CA ASN A 83 -25.97 -8.88 -53.40
C ASN A 83 -27.21 -9.14 -54.28
N TRP A 84 -28.30 -9.60 -53.65
CA TRP A 84 -29.51 -9.94 -54.37
C TRP A 84 -30.39 -8.69 -54.46
N THR A 85 -30.71 -8.25 -55.68
CA THR A 85 -31.68 -7.17 -55.87
C THR A 85 -33.10 -7.73 -55.79
N ILE A 86 -33.80 -7.49 -54.68
CA ILE A 86 -35.22 -7.83 -54.56
C ILE A 86 -36.04 -6.57 -54.89
N PHE A 87 -36.90 -6.67 -55.91
CA PHE A 87 -37.69 -5.55 -56.46
C PHE A 87 -36.86 -4.32 -56.89
N GLY A 88 -35.59 -4.52 -57.27
CA GLY A 88 -34.69 -3.45 -57.73
C GLY A 88 -33.97 -2.68 -56.61
N TYR A 89 -34.11 -3.10 -55.36
CA TYR A 89 -33.39 -2.53 -54.22
C TYR A 89 -32.24 -3.45 -53.80
N SER A 90 -31.06 -2.87 -53.62
CA SER A 90 -29.92 -3.53 -52.95
C SER A 90 -29.86 -3.05 -51.52
N TYR A 91 -30.10 -3.94 -50.57
CA TYR A 91 -30.10 -3.62 -49.15
C TYR A 91 -28.69 -3.73 -48.55
N GLY A 92 -28.43 -3.08 -47.41
CA GLY A 92 -27.12 -3.11 -46.75
C GLY A 92 -27.22 -3.10 -45.23
N GLY A 93 -26.39 -2.29 -44.55
CA GLY A 93 -26.48 -2.11 -43.10
C GLY A 93 -25.79 -3.21 -42.34
N GLY A 94 -24.53 -3.50 -42.65
CA GLY A 94 -23.73 -4.53 -41.99
C GLY A 94 -23.88 -4.50 -40.47
N GLY A 95 -23.79 -3.32 -39.85
CA GLY A 95 -24.12 -3.11 -38.43
C GLY A 95 -25.61 -3.17 -38.11
N LEU A 96 -26.42 -2.28 -38.72
CA LEU A 96 -27.85 -2.12 -38.45
C LEU A 96 -28.66 -2.05 -39.74
N PHE A 97 -29.77 -2.79 -39.78
CA PHE A 97 -30.81 -2.61 -40.79
C PHE A 97 -32.16 -2.25 -40.16
N VAL A 98 -32.80 -1.22 -40.71
CA VAL A 98 -34.09 -0.70 -40.22
C VAL A 98 -35.11 -0.63 -41.34
N MET A 99 -36.29 -1.21 -41.12
CA MET A 99 -37.43 -1.08 -42.03
C MET A 99 -38.75 -0.94 -41.28
N GLU A 100 -39.77 -0.47 -41.99
CA GLU A 100 -41.13 -0.46 -41.48
C GLU A 100 -41.80 -1.83 -41.65
N GLY A 101 -42.71 -2.14 -40.72
CA GLY A 101 -43.63 -3.26 -40.82
C GLY A 101 -45.07 -2.77 -40.71
N SER A 102 -45.91 -3.47 -39.96
CA SER A 102 -47.28 -3.04 -39.65
C SER A 102 -47.37 -1.88 -38.66
N GLY A 103 -46.24 -1.34 -38.21
CA GLY A 103 -46.14 -0.22 -37.27
C GLY A 103 -44.89 0.63 -37.49
N THR A 104 -44.83 1.77 -36.81
CA THR A 104 -43.70 2.71 -36.89
C THR A 104 -42.43 2.09 -36.29
N THR A 105 -41.30 2.31 -36.94
CA THR A 105 -39.99 1.86 -36.45
C THR A 105 -39.12 3.04 -36.09
N THR A 106 -38.60 3.06 -34.86
CA THR A 106 -37.70 4.12 -34.36
C THR A 106 -36.47 3.49 -33.73
N VAL A 107 -35.29 3.99 -34.08
CA VAL A 107 -34.03 3.58 -33.46
C VAL A 107 -33.23 4.80 -33.04
N ASP A 108 -32.94 4.91 -31.75
CA ASP A 108 -32.15 6.00 -31.16
C ASP A 108 -30.81 5.49 -30.64
N PHE A 109 -29.73 6.15 -31.04
CA PHE A 109 -28.36 5.79 -30.64
C PHE A 109 -27.77 6.82 -29.67
N TYR A 110 -27.12 6.33 -28.60
CA TYR A 110 -26.35 7.13 -27.65
C TYR A 110 -25.01 6.44 -27.37
N GLY A 111 -23.89 7.14 -27.53
CA GLY A 111 -22.57 6.58 -27.19
C GLY A 111 -22.18 5.30 -27.93
N THR A 112 -22.75 5.05 -29.11
CA THR A 112 -22.57 3.79 -29.86
C THR A 112 -21.57 3.95 -31.00
N SER A 113 -20.74 2.92 -31.20
CA SER A 113 -19.67 2.91 -32.18
C SER A 113 -19.87 1.87 -33.28
N PHE A 114 -19.31 2.18 -34.44
CA PHE A 114 -19.36 1.34 -35.64
C PHE A 114 -17.96 1.27 -36.23
N SER A 115 -17.44 0.06 -36.50
CA SER A 115 -16.08 -0.13 -37.01
C SER A 115 -15.96 -1.37 -37.88
N GLY A 116 -15.41 -1.22 -39.09
CA GLY A 116 -15.13 -2.34 -39.98
C GLY A 116 -16.37 -3.13 -40.41
N ASN A 117 -17.57 -2.56 -40.29
CA ASN A 117 -18.78 -3.17 -40.83
C ASN A 117 -18.75 -3.07 -42.37
N GLY A 118 -19.52 -3.92 -43.05
CA GLY A 118 -19.56 -3.96 -44.50
C GLY A 118 -20.92 -4.34 -45.06
N ALA A 119 -21.26 -3.83 -46.23
CA ALA A 119 -22.39 -4.27 -47.03
C ALA A 119 -21.96 -4.53 -48.47
N ASN A 120 -22.22 -5.73 -49.00
CA ASN A 120 -21.86 -6.07 -50.39
C ASN A 120 -22.58 -5.19 -51.44
N SER A 121 -23.70 -4.58 -51.07
CA SER A 121 -24.39 -3.58 -51.88
C SER A 121 -23.69 -2.21 -51.91
N ASN A 122 -22.73 -1.96 -51.01
CA ASN A 122 -22.13 -0.66 -50.69
C ASN A 122 -23.15 0.39 -50.21
N ASN A 123 -24.33 -0.04 -49.77
CA ASN A 123 -25.32 0.87 -49.24
C ASN A 123 -25.24 0.86 -47.71
N GLY A 124 -24.56 1.87 -47.13
CA GLY A 124 -24.54 2.08 -45.69
C GLY A 124 -23.96 0.90 -44.94
N ASP A 125 -22.65 0.70 -44.99
CA ASP A 125 -21.94 -0.39 -44.34
C ASP A 125 -22.27 -0.51 -42.85
N ASP A 126 -22.46 0.62 -42.17
CA ASP A 126 -22.82 0.65 -40.75
C ASP A 126 -24.33 0.60 -40.55
N ILE A 127 -25.07 1.50 -41.19
CA ILE A 127 -26.51 1.67 -40.99
C ILE A 127 -27.24 1.75 -42.33
N TYR A 128 -28.19 0.86 -42.56
CA TYR A 128 -29.14 0.96 -43.67
C TYR A 128 -30.55 1.21 -43.14
N ARG A 129 -31.09 2.41 -43.41
CA ARG A 129 -32.48 2.75 -43.13
C ARG A 129 -33.30 2.67 -44.41
N HIS A 130 -34.06 1.58 -44.56
CA HIS A 130 -35.05 1.44 -45.62
C HIS A 130 -36.27 2.34 -45.39
N ALA A 131 -36.81 2.32 -44.17
CA ALA A 131 -37.96 3.11 -43.73
C ALA A 131 -37.89 3.35 -42.21
N GLY A 132 -38.85 4.07 -41.63
CA GLY A 132 -38.84 4.46 -40.23
C GLY A 132 -37.87 5.60 -39.92
N THR A 133 -37.57 5.79 -38.64
CA THR A 133 -36.70 6.86 -38.12
C THR A 133 -35.47 6.27 -37.45
N VAL A 134 -34.30 6.79 -37.82
CA VAL A 134 -33.03 6.49 -37.13
C VAL A 134 -32.41 7.81 -36.72
N THR A 135 -32.08 7.96 -35.44
CA THR A 135 -31.48 9.17 -34.88
C THR A 135 -30.22 8.82 -34.12
N ILE A 136 -29.13 9.54 -34.40
CA ILE A 136 -27.87 9.42 -33.66
C ILE A 136 -27.69 10.66 -32.80
N HIS A 137 -27.87 10.50 -31.51
CA HIS A 137 -27.77 11.59 -30.54
C HIS A 137 -26.32 11.93 -30.27
N ASN A 138 -26.06 13.21 -29.99
CA ASN A 138 -24.73 13.70 -29.67
C ASN A 138 -24.40 13.74 -28.18
N THR A 139 -25.19 13.02 -27.41
CA THR A 139 -25.10 12.93 -25.96
C THR A 139 -24.86 11.49 -25.55
N CYS A 140 -24.16 11.32 -24.44
CA CYS A 140 -24.09 10.04 -23.77
C CYS A 140 -25.39 9.78 -23.00
N PRO A 141 -25.77 8.50 -22.81
CA PRO A 141 -26.92 8.20 -21.97
C PRO A 141 -26.60 8.57 -20.52
N SER A 142 -27.61 9.03 -19.77
CA SER A 142 -27.44 9.28 -18.34
C SER A 142 -26.98 7.99 -17.62
N PRO A 143 -26.02 8.07 -16.68
CA PRO A 143 -25.41 9.29 -16.13
C PRO A 143 -24.08 9.68 -16.78
N TYR A 144 -23.71 9.16 -17.94
CA TYR A 144 -22.41 9.44 -18.56
C TYR A 144 -22.33 10.87 -19.09
N SER A 145 -21.15 11.48 -18.95
CA SER A 145 -20.84 12.76 -19.57
C SER A 145 -20.30 12.54 -20.98
N SER A 146 -20.74 13.37 -21.92
CA SER A 146 -20.15 13.41 -23.26
C SER A 146 -18.78 14.11 -23.20
N GLY A 147 -17.71 13.38 -23.51
CA GLY A 147 -16.40 13.97 -23.80
C GLY A 147 -16.41 14.82 -25.08
N SER A 148 -15.26 15.38 -25.45
CA SER A 148 -15.08 15.94 -26.80
C SER A 148 -15.14 14.79 -27.81
N PRO A 149 -15.97 14.84 -28.87
CA PRO A 149 -16.12 13.73 -29.79
C PRO A 149 -14.79 13.38 -30.46
N THR A 150 -14.24 12.19 -30.18
CA THR A 150 -13.12 11.65 -30.96
C THR A 150 -13.67 10.94 -32.19
N LYS A 151 -13.17 11.34 -33.36
CA LYS A 151 -13.64 10.86 -34.67
C LYS A 151 -13.30 9.38 -34.90
N GLY A 152 -14.31 8.50 -34.94
CA GLY A 152 -14.20 7.19 -35.59
C GLY A 152 -14.21 7.30 -37.13
N SER A 153 -13.94 6.20 -37.85
CA SER A 153 -14.09 6.15 -39.31
C SER A 153 -15.45 6.75 -39.74
N ALA A 154 -15.50 7.44 -40.88
CA ALA A 154 -16.72 8.12 -41.31
C ALA A 154 -17.89 7.12 -41.32
N LEU A 155 -18.87 7.33 -40.43
CA LEU A 155 -20.06 6.51 -40.32
C LEU A 155 -20.72 6.41 -41.70
N ASP A 156 -20.83 5.20 -42.23
CA ASP A 156 -21.44 4.96 -43.54
C ASP A 156 -22.91 4.58 -43.37
N THR A 157 -23.78 5.44 -43.89
CA THR A 157 -25.22 5.34 -43.72
C THR A 157 -25.95 5.40 -45.05
N TYR A 158 -26.96 4.54 -45.23
CA TYR A 158 -27.91 4.63 -46.33
C TYR A 158 -29.27 5.15 -45.85
N GLY A 159 -29.82 6.11 -46.61
CA GLY A 159 -31.04 6.83 -46.28
C GLY A 159 -30.83 8.03 -45.35
N THR A 160 -31.90 8.76 -45.07
CA THR A 160 -31.94 9.84 -44.08
C THR A 160 -31.78 9.32 -42.66
N VAL A 161 -30.60 9.49 -42.08
CA VAL A 161 -30.33 9.30 -40.64
C VAL A 161 -30.25 10.67 -39.99
N GLY A 162 -31.06 10.88 -38.94
CA GLY A 162 -31.12 12.12 -38.17
C GLY A 162 -29.99 12.23 -37.14
N GLY A 163 -29.78 13.45 -36.63
CA GLY A 163 -28.78 13.73 -35.61
C GLY A 163 -27.36 13.87 -36.18
N THR A 164 -26.35 13.48 -35.40
CA THR A 164 -24.94 13.65 -35.77
C THR A 164 -24.37 12.39 -36.39
N LYS A 165 -23.74 12.49 -37.57
CA LYS A 165 -23.07 11.36 -38.25
C LYS A 165 -21.72 10.98 -37.63
N PHE A 166 -21.52 11.24 -36.35
CA PHE A 166 -20.29 10.92 -35.63
C PHE A 166 -20.53 9.64 -34.83
N SER A 167 -19.75 8.60 -35.10
CA SER A 167 -19.73 7.37 -34.28
C SER A 167 -19.13 7.70 -32.91
N TYR A 168 -19.85 7.51 -31.82
CA TYR A 168 -19.40 7.87 -30.47
C TYR A 168 -18.68 6.70 -29.81
N THR A 169 -17.52 6.93 -29.19
CA THR A 169 -16.79 5.90 -28.43
C THR A 169 -16.35 6.31 -27.02
N GLU A 170 -16.56 7.56 -26.58
CA GLU A 170 -16.03 8.01 -25.28
C GLU A 170 -17.11 8.66 -24.42
N CYS A 171 -17.97 7.80 -23.86
CA CYS A 171 -18.80 8.16 -22.72
C CYS A 171 -18.00 7.86 -21.44
N SER A 172 -17.68 8.90 -20.67
CA SER A 172 -16.96 8.76 -19.41
C SER A 172 -17.91 8.87 -18.22
N GLY A 173 -17.60 8.15 -17.13
CA GLY A 173 -18.27 8.33 -15.85
C GLY A 173 -18.21 9.78 -15.38
N GLN A 174 -19.14 10.18 -14.51
CA GLN A 174 -19.10 11.52 -13.92
C GLN A 174 -17.95 11.59 -12.91
N PRO A 175 -17.33 12.76 -12.69
CA PRO A 175 -16.47 12.92 -11.54
C PRO A 175 -17.27 12.68 -10.25
N CYS A 176 -16.67 11.98 -9.29
CA CYS A 176 -17.27 11.85 -7.97
C CYS A 176 -17.37 13.22 -7.29
N VAL A 177 -18.45 13.40 -6.53
CA VAL A 177 -18.77 14.67 -5.87
C VAL A 177 -18.50 14.54 -4.38
N ALA A 178 -17.94 15.61 -3.79
CA ALA A 178 -17.73 15.66 -2.36
C ALA A 178 -19.04 15.76 -1.59
N SER A 179 -19.18 14.90 -0.60
CA SER A 179 -20.31 14.90 0.33
C SER A 179 -19.90 15.34 1.73
N SER A 180 -20.89 15.76 2.51
CA SER A 180 -20.80 15.96 3.96
C SER A 180 -21.51 14.86 4.76
N SER A 181 -22.12 13.89 4.09
CA SER A 181 -22.82 12.77 4.70
C SER A 181 -21.87 11.60 4.93
N SER A 182 -21.71 11.17 6.17
CA SER A 182 -20.75 10.12 6.53
C SER A 182 -21.11 8.72 6.04
N SER A 183 -22.32 8.52 5.50
CA SER A 183 -22.73 7.26 4.88
C SER A 183 -22.36 7.16 3.41
N ASP A 184 -21.89 8.23 2.78
CA ASP A 184 -21.71 8.30 1.34
C ASP A 184 -20.40 7.61 0.93
N ASP A 185 -20.55 6.50 0.21
CA ASP A 185 -19.47 5.57 -0.15
C ASP A 185 -19.14 5.58 -1.65
N GLY A 186 -19.74 6.49 -2.42
CA GLY A 186 -19.51 6.65 -3.86
C GLY A 186 -20.45 5.82 -4.74
N THR A 187 -21.31 4.97 -4.15
CA THR A 187 -22.24 4.12 -4.94
C THR A 187 -23.28 4.92 -5.72
N ASP A 188 -23.55 6.16 -5.33
CA ASP A 188 -24.42 7.12 -6.03
C ASP A 188 -23.65 8.31 -6.63
N GLY A 189 -22.31 8.27 -6.55
CA GLY A 189 -21.41 9.32 -7.01
C GLY A 189 -21.04 10.37 -5.98
N ASN A 190 -21.66 10.33 -4.79
CA ASN A 190 -21.27 11.15 -3.65
C ASN A 190 -20.31 10.35 -2.76
N PHE A 191 -19.21 10.95 -2.35
CA PHE A 191 -18.21 10.29 -1.50
C PHE A 191 -17.86 11.15 -0.30
N TYR A 192 -17.57 10.53 0.83
CA TYR A 192 -17.18 11.23 2.06
C TYR A 192 -15.78 10.81 2.54
N CYS A 193 -14.89 11.79 2.67
CA CYS A 193 -13.59 11.62 3.30
C CYS A 193 -13.71 11.84 4.81
N ILE A 194 -13.51 10.79 5.60
CA ILE A 194 -13.84 10.79 7.04
C ILE A 194 -13.07 11.85 7.81
N ASN A 195 -11.77 11.97 7.53
CA ASN A 195 -10.87 12.90 8.18
C ASN A 195 -10.31 13.91 7.17
N GLY A 196 -11.20 14.52 6.39
CA GLY A 196 -10.84 15.53 5.39
C GLY A 196 -10.06 14.95 4.19
N GLY A 197 -9.79 15.81 3.21
CA GLY A 197 -9.12 15.44 1.96
C GLY A 197 -9.90 15.81 0.69
N ASP A 198 -9.23 15.64 -0.45
CA ASP A 198 -9.79 15.92 -1.78
C ASP A 198 -10.38 14.66 -2.40
N ILE A 199 -11.58 14.77 -2.96
CA ILE A 199 -12.26 13.64 -3.62
C ILE A 199 -11.89 13.59 -5.10
N GLY A 200 -11.71 12.37 -5.58
CA GLY A 200 -11.55 12.08 -7.00
C GLY A 200 -12.14 10.72 -7.36
N GLY A 201 -11.81 10.27 -8.57
CA GLY A 201 -12.40 9.08 -9.17
C GLY A 201 -13.65 9.39 -9.99
N THR A 202 -14.21 8.34 -10.56
CA THR A 202 -15.36 8.41 -11.47
C THR A 202 -16.52 7.58 -10.95
N PHE A 203 -17.71 8.19 -10.99
CA PHE A 203 -18.99 7.56 -10.76
C PHE A 203 -19.53 6.93 -12.05
N VAL A 204 -19.79 5.62 -11.97
CA VAL A 204 -20.52 4.85 -12.95
C VAL A 204 -21.49 3.95 -12.18
N PRO A 205 -22.80 3.91 -12.48
CA PRO A 205 -23.74 3.03 -11.81
C PRO A 205 -23.25 1.58 -11.82
N GLY A 206 -23.10 1.00 -10.63
CA GLY A 206 -22.60 -0.37 -10.47
C GLY A 206 -21.08 -0.55 -10.59
N GLN A 207 -20.31 0.50 -10.88
CA GLN A 207 -18.84 0.47 -11.05
C GLN A 207 -18.16 1.78 -10.60
N SER A 208 -18.63 2.39 -9.52
CA SER A 208 -18.03 3.62 -9.00
C SER A 208 -16.64 3.38 -8.41
N PHE A 209 -15.69 4.26 -8.72
CA PHE A 209 -14.32 4.24 -8.20
C PHE A 209 -14.00 5.49 -7.38
N CYS A 210 -14.99 6.02 -6.65
CA CYS A 210 -14.80 7.22 -5.84
C CYS A 210 -13.81 6.97 -4.70
N THR A 211 -12.91 7.92 -4.47
CA THR A 211 -11.91 7.83 -3.41
C THR A 211 -11.41 9.20 -2.99
N CYS A 212 -10.84 9.29 -1.78
CA CYS A 212 -10.03 10.42 -1.37
C CYS A 212 -8.64 10.34 -2.02
N THR A 213 -8.33 11.31 -2.88
CA THR A 213 -7.04 11.47 -3.55
C THR A 213 -5.97 12.08 -2.65
N SER A 214 -6.41 12.79 -1.61
CA SER A 214 -5.59 13.30 -0.52
C SER A 214 -6.33 13.11 0.80
N CYS A 215 -5.62 13.12 1.92
CA CYS A 215 -6.18 13.07 3.28
C CYS A 215 -5.52 14.15 4.13
N ASP A 216 -6.19 14.60 5.20
CA ASP A 216 -5.55 15.48 6.17
C ASP A 216 -4.31 14.81 6.79
N SER A 217 -3.38 15.63 7.27
CA SER A 217 -2.16 15.16 7.91
C SER A 217 -2.50 14.15 9.01
N ASN A 218 -1.82 13.00 8.98
CA ASN A 218 -2.00 11.83 9.85
C ASN A 218 -3.05 10.80 9.43
N TYR A 219 -3.72 10.96 8.29
CA TYR A 219 -4.69 9.98 7.78
C TYR A 219 -4.31 9.43 6.40
N ARG A 220 -4.79 8.22 6.09
CA ARG A 220 -4.59 7.51 4.83
C ARG A 220 -5.77 6.58 4.53
N GLY A 221 -5.72 5.95 3.37
CA GLY A 221 -6.71 4.98 2.90
C GLY A 221 -7.75 5.62 1.98
N THR A 222 -8.58 4.79 1.36
CA THR A 222 -9.51 5.20 0.29
C THR A 222 -10.54 6.24 0.74
N ASN A 223 -10.87 6.29 2.02
CA ASN A 223 -11.80 7.24 2.64
C ASN A 223 -11.18 8.02 3.82
N CYS A 224 -9.84 8.05 3.92
CA CYS A 224 -9.11 8.72 5.01
C CYS A 224 -9.46 8.23 6.42
N ALA A 225 -9.92 6.98 6.58
CA ALA A 225 -10.31 6.42 7.87
C ALA A 225 -9.14 5.88 8.72
N THR A 226 -7.97 5.67 8.11
CA THR A 226 -6.86 4.95 8.74
C THR A 226 -5.76 5.91 9.11
N CYS A 227 -5.14 5.74 10.28
CA CYS A 227 -3.98 6.55 10.66
C CYS A 227 -2.80 6.29 9.71
N ALA A 228 -2.12 7.37 9.31
CA ALA A 228 -1.03 7.35 8.36
C ALA A 228 0.23 6.67 8.91
N VAL A 229 0.44 6.77 10.23
CA VAL A 229 1.61 6.24 10.95
C VAL A 229 1.21 4.95 11.68
N ALA A 230 2.08 3.95 11.66
CA ALA A 230 1.89 2.72 12.43
C ALA A 230 2.03 2.97 13.94
N GLY A 231 1.31 2.22 14.76
CA GLY A 231 1.26 2.42 16.21
C GLY A 231 0.41 3.62 16.66
N TYR A 232 -0.43 4.15 15.78
CA TYR A 232 -1.46 5.14 16.12
C TYR A 232 -2.82 4.60 15.70
N SER A 233 -3.80 4.73 16.59
CA SER A 233 -5.15 4.25 16.33
C SER A 233 -6.24 5.20 16.87
N GLY A 234 -7.49 4.86 16.56
CA GLY A 234 -8.66 5.64 16.95
C GLY A 234 -8.96 6.83 16.03
N PRO A 235 -10.08 7.53 16.28
CA PRO A 235 -10.58 8.59 15.40
C PRO A 235 -9.64 9.81 15.33
N THR A 236 -8.86 10.03 16.38
CA THR A 236 -7.92 11.16 16.48
C THR A 236 -6.46 10.74 16.29
N CYS A 237 -6.21 9.50 15.84
CA CYS A 237 -4.88 8.92 15.69
C CYS A 237 -3.97 9.18 16.90
N THR A 238 -4.39 8.69 18.05
CA THR A 238 -3.60 8.76 19.28
C THR A 238 -2.57 7.65 19.30
N ALA A 239 -1.40 7.91 19.89
CA ALA A 239 -0.34 6.92 20.05
C ALA A 239 -0.85 5.73 20.86
N ASP A 240 -0.68 4.54 20.31
CA ASP A 240 -1.02 3.28 20.97
C ASP A 240 0.00 2.94 22.07
N PRO A 241 -0.38 2.17 23.10
CA PRO A 241 0.58 1.61 24.03
C PRO A 241 1.64 0.77 23.32
N CYS A 242 2.90 0.89 23.74
CA CYS A 242 3.99 0.12 23.13
C CYS A 242 3.82 -1.38 23.34
N VAL A 243 4.20 -2.15 22.33
CA VAL A 243 4.12 -3.61 22.31
C VAL A 243 5.52 -4.21 22.30
N ALA A 244 5.67 -5.30 23.06
CA ALA A 244 6.91 -6.05 23.13
C ALA A 244 7.16 -6.88 21.88
N THR A 245 8.44 -6.95 21.49
CA THR A 245 8.88 -7.62 20.26
C THR A 245 10.15 -8.43 20.57
N SER A 246 10.56 -9.27 19.63
CA SER A 246 11.87 -9.97 19.66
C SER A 246 12.85 -9.45 18.61
N THR A 247 12.49 -8.40 17.87
CA THR A 247 13.30 -7.83 16.79
C THR A 247 14.17 -6.71 17.37
N SER A 248 15.49 -6.92 17.38
CA SER A 248 16.40 -6.03 18.09
C SER A 248 16.55 -4.61 17.51
N THR A 249 16.02 -4.38 16.32
CA THR A 249 16.00 -3.05 15.67
C THR A 249 14.77 -2.23 16.02
N ASP A 250 13.79 -2.79 16.74
CA ASP A 250 12.55 -2.11 17.06
C ASP A 250 12.77 -1.07 18.16
N ASP A 251 12.59 0.21 17.80
CA ASP A 251 12.92 1.39 18.62
C ASP A 251 11.70 2.15 19.13
N GLY A 252 10.48 1.65 18.85
CA GLY A 252 9.23 2.20 19.36
C GLY A 252 8.60 3.26 18.47
N THR A 253 9.23 3.61 17.33
CA THR A 253 8.67 4.61 16.40
C THR A 253 7.34 4.19 15.78
N ASP A 254 7.11 2.88 15.60
CA ASP A 254 5.88 2.29 15.08
C ASP A 254 5.04 1.59 16.17
N GLY A 255 5.42 1.76 17.45
CA GLY A 255 4.78 1.15 18.61
C GLY A 255 5.40 -0.17 19.04
N ASN A 256 6.30 -0.76 18.24
CA ASN A 256 7.02 -1.98 18.57
C ASN A 256 8.36 -1.63 19.24
N PHE A 257 8.67 -2.22 20.40
CA PHE A 257 9.89 -1.93 21.15
C PHE A 257 10.62 -3.19 21.63
N TYR A 258 11.95 -3.17 21.62
CA TYR A 258 12.77 -4.27 22.10
C TYR A 258 13.63 -3.88 23.32
N CYS A 259 13.50 -4.65 24.42
CA CYS A 259 14.39 -4.56 25.57
C CYS A 259 15.56 -5.54 25.40
N ILE A 260 16.78 -5.03 25.20
CA ILE A 260 17.96 -5.84 24.86
C ILE A 260 18.30 -6.83 25.98
N ASN A 261 18.46 -6.33 27.21
CA ASN A 261 18.71 -7.17 28.38
C ASN A 261 17.44 -7.39 29.19
N GLY A 262 16.31 -7.61 28.50
CA GLY A 262 15.02 -7.90 29.09
C GLY A 262 14.38 -6.73 29.85
N GLY A 263 13.22 -7.00 30.44
CA GLY A 263 12.43 -6.05 31.21
C GLY A 263 11.01 -5.90 30.72
N SER A 264 10.25 -4.99 31.35
CA SER A 264 8.86 -4.71 30.99
C SER A 264 8.75 -3.46 30.12
N ILE A 265 8.04 -3.58 29.00
CA ILE A 265 7.80 -2.47 28.08
C ILE A 265 6.66 -1.60 28.59
N GLY A 266 6.86 -0.29 28.46
CA GLY A 266 5.87 0.73 28.75
C GLY A 266 6.00 1.95 27.83
N GLY A 267 5.13 2.92 28.05
CA GLY A 267 5.01 4.10 27.19
C GLY A 267 4.02 3.89 26.04
N ASN A 268 3.93 4.91 25.19
CA ASN A 268 3.15 4.89 23.95
C ASN A 268 4.10 5.06 22.76
N THR A 269 3.63 4.72 21.55
CA THR A 269 4.35 4.88 20.28
C THR A 269 5.09 6.21 20.20
N GLY A 270 6.37 6.16 19.83
CA GLY A 270 7.29 7.30 19.79
C GLY A 270 7.95 7.66 21.12
N SER A 271 7.52 7.06 22.24
CA SER A 271 8.11 7.27 23.57
C SER A 271 8.19 5.96 24.37
N CYS A 272 8.50 4.85 23.71
CA CYS A 272 8.60 3.54 24.34
C CYS A 272 9.84 3.44 25.25
N THR A 273 9.70 2.74 26.36
CA THR A 273 10.79 2.50 27.32
C THR A 273 10.66 1.14 28.00
N CYS A 274 11.77 0.62 28.50
CA CYS A 274 11.81 -0.52 29.41
C CYS A 274 11.87 -0.01 30.86
N THR A 275 10.92 -0.39 31.70
CA THR A 275 10.76 0.15 33.07
C THR A 275 11.29 -0.79 34.17
N SER A 276 11.76 -1.98 33.81
CA SER A 276 12.25 -2.99 34.76
C SER A 276 13.32 -3.87 34.13
N CYS A 277 14.43 -3.25 33.73
CA CYS A 277 15.58 -3.96 33.15
C CYS A 277 16.05 -5.11 34.05
N ASN A 278 16.58 -6.18 33.45
CA ASN A 278 17.19 -7.24 34.24
C ASN A 278 18.38 -6.70 35.03
N MET A 279 18.69 -7.36 36.15
CA MET A 279 19.84 -7.03 36.98
C MET A 279 21.11 -6.88 36.14
N GLY A 280 21.88 -5.83 36.45
CA GLY A 280 23.10 -5.50 35.72
C GLY A 280 22.91 -4.61 34.49
N SER A 281 21.66 -4.30 34.10
CA SER A 281 21.38 -3.46 32.92
C SER A 281 20.52 -2.23 33.24
N GLU A 282 20.69 -1.17 32.45
CA GLU A 282 20.01 0.11 32.54
C GLU A 282 19.84 0.79 31.17
N GLY A 283 19.17 1.94 31.17
CA GLY A 283 18.86 2.73 29.97
C GLY A 283 17.48 2.43 29.38
N VAL A 284 17.09 3.21 28.36
CA VAL A 284 15.73 3.19 27.79
C VAL A 284 15.32 1.83 27.20
N ASN A 285 16.28 1.07 26.68
CA ASN A 285 16.10 -0.26 26.11
C ASN A 285 16.91 -1.34 26.84
N CYS A 286 17.36 -1.05 28.08
CA CYS A 286 18.18 -1.95 28.89
C CYS A 286 19.50 -2.39 28.22
N ALA A 287 20.06 -1.59 27.30
CA ALA A 287 21.27 -1.98 26.57
C ALA A 287 22.58 -1.68 27.31
N THR A 288 22.54 -0.80 28.32
CA THR A 288 23.75 -0.33 28.99
C THR A 288 23.97 -1.16 30.25
N CYS A 289 25.18 -1.65 30.47
CA CYS A 289 25.49 -2.33 31.72
C CYS A 289 25.69 -1.32 32.84
N THR A 290 25.20 -1.63 34.03
CA THR A 290 25.53 -0.88 35.24
C THR A 290 27.02 -1.11 35.56
N ALA A 291 27.62 -0.20 36.33
CA ALA A 291 29.07 -0.11 36.49
C ALA A 291 29.79 -1.40 36.92
N GLN A 292 29.11 -2.32 37.61
CA GLN A 292 29.69 -3.58 38.13
C GLN A 292 29.54 -4.77 37.18
N PHE A 293 28.86 -4.58 36.04
CA PHE A 293 28.59 -5.61 35.06
C PHE A 293 29.24 -5.27 33.71
N THR A 294 29.56 -6.31 32.95
CA THR A 294 30.18 -6.23 31.63
C THR A 294 29.63 -7.32 30.71
N GLY A 295 30.03 -7.27 29.45
CA GLY A 295 29.52 -8.15 28.39
C GLY A 295 28.31 -7.56 27.67
N SER A 296 27.94 -8.18 26.55
CA SER A 296 26.80 -7.72 25.73
C SER A 296 25.44 -7.99 26.39
N ASP A 297 25.38 -8.93 27.33
CA ASP A 297 24.18 -9.33 28.07
C ASP A 297 24.13 -8.77 29.51
N CYS A 298 25.17 -8.00 29.90
CA CYS A 298 25.35 -7.48 31.25
C CYS A 298 25.22 -8.53 32.36
N ALA A 299 25.57 -9.79 32.08
CA ALA A 299 25.43 -10.89 33.02
C ALA A 299 26.74 -11.28 33.71
N THR A 300 27.87 -10.66 33.32
CA THR A 300 29.19 -10.97 33.86
C THR A 300 29.67 -9.85 34.77
N CYS A 301 30.23 -10.17 35.93
CA CYS A 301 30.86 -9.17 36.80
C CYS A 301 32.11 -8.59 36.14
N ILE A 302 32.39 -7.32 36.40
CA ILE A 302 33.72 -6.77 36.08
C ILE A 302 34.80 -7.52 36.87
N ALA A 303 36.04 -7.48 36.38
CA ALA A 303 37.15 -8.17 37.03
C ALA A 303 37.33 -7.72 38.49
N GLY A 304 37.60 -8.69 39.37
CA GLY A 304 37.76 -8.48 40.81
C GLY A 304 36.46 -8.41 41.61
N TYR A 305 35.30 -8.66 40.98
CA TYR A 305 34.01 -8.74 41.67
C TYR A 305 33.30 -10.06 41.37
N SER A 306 32.56 -10.54 42.36
CA SER A 306 31.79 -11.79 42.29
C SER A 306 30.44 -11.67 43.01
N GLY A 307 29.69 -12.78 43.03
CA GLY A 307 28.32 -12.84 43.56
C GLY A 307 27.25 -12.65 42.48
N SER A 308 25.99 -12.92 42.84
CA SER A 308 24.86 -12.87 41.89
C SER A 308 24.52 -11.45 41.42
N ASP A 309 24.90 -10.43 42.20
CA ASP A 309 24.69 -9.01 41.90
C ASP A 309 26.01 -8.25 41.68
N CYS A 310 27.13 -8.97 41.58
CA CYS A 310 28.48 -8.42 41.39
C CYS A 310 28.90 -7.38 42.45
N THR A 311 28.32 -7.44 43.65
CA THR A 311 28.66 -6.50 44.75
C THR A 311 29.76 -7.00 45.67
N THR A 312 30.18 -8.27 45.54
CA THR A 312 31.22 -8.83 46.40
C THR A 312 32.59 -8.57 45.80
N ALA A 313 33.38 -7.69 46.41
CA ALA A 313 34.77 -7.49 46.02
C ALA A 313 35.62 -8.71 46.38
N ASP A 314 36.32 -9.27 45.40
CA ASP A 314 37.19 -10.44 45.59
C ASP A 314 38.50 -10.06 46.31
N PRO A 315 39.18 -11.01 46.97
CA PRO A 315 40.52 -10.79 47.50
C PRO A 315 41.51 -10.39 46.39
N CYS A 316 42.38 -9.44 46.67
CA CYS A 316 43.33 -8.96 45.66
C CYS A 316 44.37 -10.03 45.30
N VAL A 317 44.78 -10.04 44.04
CA VAL A 317 45.77 -10.96 43.48
C VAL A 317 47.04 -10.19 43.13
N ALA A 318 48.19 -10.70 43.60
CA ALA A 318 49.47 -10.07 43.33
C ALA A 318 49.85 -10.26 41.87
N THR A 319 50.34 -9.19 41.24
CA THR A 319 50.83 -9.23 39.86
C THR A 319 52.26 -8.71 39.74
N SER A 320 52.78 -8.71 38.52
CA SER A 320 54.06 -8.07 38.17
C SER A 320 53.87 -6.89 37.21
N THR A 321 52.63 -6.56 36.87
CA THR A 321 52.31 -5.49 35.93
C THR A 321 52.26 -4.18 36.68
N SER A 322 53.17 -3.25 36.37
CA SER A 322 53.33 -2.04 37.17
C SER A 322 52.16 -1.05 37.13
N THR A 323 51.20 -1.26 36.23
CA THR A 323 49.98 -0.44 36.10
C THR A 323 48.80 -0.97 36.91
N ASP A 324 48.92 -2.14 37.52
CA ASP A 324 47.81 -2.76 38.26
C ASP A 324 47.65 -2.05 39.61
N ASP A 325 46.54 -1.32 39.74
CA ASP A 325 46.23 -0.43 40.85
C ASP A 325 45.16 -0.97 41.80
N GLY A 326 44.68 -2.20 41.57
CA GLY A 326 43.72 -2.88 42.42
C GLY A 326 42.27 -2.67 42.01
N THR A 327 42.00 -1.85 40.98
CA THR A 327 40.63 -1.57 40.53
C THR A 327 39.93 -2.79 39.93
N ASP A 328 40.68 -3.71 39.34
CA ASP A 328 40.20 -4.98 38.76
C ASP A 328 40.54 -6.21 39.62
N GLY A 329 41.00 -5.97 40.87
CA GLY A 329 41.43 -6.98 41.82
C GLY A 329 42.90 -7.38 41.69
N ASN A 330 43.60 -6.94 40.64
CA ASN A 330 45.03 -7.14 40.48
C ASN A 330 45.80 -5.97 41.07
N PHE A 331 46.85 -6.24 41.85
CA PHE A 331 47.65 -5.18 42.48
C PHE A 331 49.14 -5.48 42.46
N TYR A 332 49.93 -4.46 42.13
CA TYR A 332 51.38 -4.58 42.06
C TYR A 332 52.09 -3.95 43.26
N CYS A 333 52.76 -4.77 44.08
CA CYS A 333 53.65 -4.32 45.15
C CYS A 333 55.06 -4.06 44.59
N ILE A 334 55.43 -2.79 44.43
CA ILE A 334 56.60 -2.35 43.64
C ILE A 334 57.91 -2.94 44.18
N ASN A 335 58.13 -2.88 45.49
CA ASN A 335 59.36 -3.32 46.14
C ASN A 335 59.15 -4.61 46.95
N GLY A 336 58.31 -5.51 46.44
CA GLY A 336 57.94 -6.75 47.13
C GLY A 336 56.90 -6.52 48.22
N GLY A 337 56.76 -7.48 49.13
CA GLY A 337 55.70 -7.51 50.14
C GLY A 337 54.59 -8.53 49.84
N SER A 338 53.74 -8.75 50.83
CA SER A 338 52.57 -9.63 50.76
C SER A 338 51.31 -8.82 50.45
N ILE A 339 50.60 -9.21 49.41
CA ILE A 339 49.32 -8.59 49.04
C ILE A 339 48.20 -8.95 50.03
N GLY A 340 47.31 -8.00 50.28
CA GLY A 340 46.07 -8.21 51.03
C GLY A 340 44.97 -7.20 50.64
N GLY A 341 43.82 -7.33 51.29
CA GLY A 341 42.63 -6.53 50.99
C GLY A 341 41.77 -7.16 49.89
N ASN A 342 40.76 -6.40 49.47
CA ASN A 342 39.80 -6.76 48.43
C ASN A 342 39.83 -5.70 47.32
N THR A 343 39.34 -6.05 46.13
CA THR A 343 39.28 -5.16 44.95
C THR A 343 38.83 -3.74 45.29
N GLY A 344 39.53 -2.75 44.73
CA GLY A 344 39.37 -1.31 45.03
C GLY A 344 39.99 -0.85 46.36
N SER A 345 40.46 -1.78 47.19
CA SER A 345 41.05 -1.53 48.53
C SER A 345 42.33 -2.34 48.76
N CYS A 346 43.04 -2.71 47.71
CA CYS A 346 44.23 -3.54 47.77
C CYS A 346 45.37 -2.85 48.52
N THR A 347 46.14 -3.63 49.27
CA THR A 347 47.28 -3.15 50.06
C THR A 347 48.45 -4.13 50.00
N CYS A 348 49.66 -3.61 50.19
CA CYS A 348 50.87 -4.41 50.38
C CYS A 348 51.36 -4.27 51.82
N THR A 349 51.76 -5.39 52.44
CA THR A 349 52.30 -5.44 53.81
C THR A 349 53.63 -6.18 53.83
N GLY A 350 54.43 -6.00 54.89
CA GLY A 350 55.77 -6.63 54.95
C GLY A 350 56.70 -6.12 53.85
N CYS A 351 56.65 -4.82 53.58
CA CYS A 351 57.54 -4.14 52.65
C CYS A 351 58.92 -3.94 53.34
N ASP A 352 59.93 -4.75 53.01
CA ASP A 352 61.25 -4.68 53.65
C ASP A 352 61.98 -3.37 53.31
N GLY A 353 61.92 -2.38 54.20
CA GLY A 353 62.54 -1.06 54.02
C GLY A 353 61.74 -0.07 53.15
N TYR A 354 60.46 -0.36 52.89
CA TYR A 354 59.57 0.50 52.10
C TYR A 354 58.20 0.66 52.78
N SER A 355 57.47 1.71 52.43
CA SER A 355 56.12 2.02 52.89
C SER A 355 55.25 2.63 51.78
N GLY A 356 53.98 2.91 52.12
CA GLY A 356 52.94 3.32 51.19
C GLY A 356 52.08 2.15 50.72
N LEU A 357 50.97 2.46 50.03
CA LEU A 357 49.93 1.49 49.66
C LEU A 357 50.48 0.28 48.90
N ASN A 358 51.47 0.49 48.03
CA ASN A 358 52.10 -0.54 47.21
C ASN A 358 53.63 -0.62 47.39
N CYS A 359 54.11 -0.33 48.61
CA CYS A 359 55.54 -0.32 48.95
C CYS A 359 56.39 0.61 48.06
N GLN A 360 55.81 1.73 47.59
CA GLN A 360 56.45 2.62 46.62
C GLN A 360 57.45 3.61 47.23
N THR A 361 57.36 3.83 48.54
CA THR A 361 58.15 4.86 49.24
C THR A 361 59.26 4.17 50.00
N ALA A 362 60.53 4.52 49.79
CA ALA A 362 61.61 4.00 50.63
C ALA A 362 61.50 4.60 52.04
N ASP A 363 61.67 3.76 53.07
CA ASP A 363 61.67 4.23 54.45
C ASP A 363 62.96 5.00 54.78
N PRO A 364 62.93 5.93 55.75
CA PRO A 364 64.14 6.56 56.24
C PRO A 364 65.07 5.51 56.86
N CYS A 365 66.37 5.58 56.57
CA CYS A 365 67.35 4.70 57.21
C CYS A 365 67.34 4.88 58.74
N ARG A 366 67.32 3.78 59.48
CA ARG A 366 67.42 3.74 60.93
C ARG A 366 68.88 3.56 61.35
N ALA A 367 69.39 4.48 62.18
CA ALA A 367 70.72 4.35 62.75
C ALA A 367 70.77 3.17 63.75
N VAL A 368 71.70 2.23 63.54
CA VAL A 368 71.92 1.08 64.43
C VAL A 368 73.38 0.99 64.89
N SER A 369 73.65 0.21 65.93
CA SER A 369 75.00 -0.01 66.48
C SER A 369 75.68 -1.27 65.93
N ASN A 370 75.03 -2.00 65.02
CA ASN A 370 75.62 -3.14 64.33
C ASN A 370 76.61 -2.64 63.27
N THR A 371 77.91 -2.86 63.47
CA THR A 371 78.97 -2.38 62.55
C THR A 371 78.91 -3.02 61.15
N ALA A 372 78.11 -4.07 60.95
CA ALA A 372 77.88 -4.70 59.66
C ALA A 372 76.68 -4.12 58.90
N ALA A 373 75.90 -3.21 59.49
CA ALA A 373 74.73 -2.62 58.87
C ALA A 373 75.13 -1.51 57.88
N ASP A 374 74.82 -1.69 56.60
CA ASP A 374 75.24 -0.84 55.48
C ASP A 374 74.08 -0.06 54.84
N GLY A 375 72.87 -0.15 55.40
CA GLY A 375 71.65 0.50 54.92
C GLY A 375 70.85 -0.32 53.91
N SER A 376 71.32 -1.50 53.50
CA SER A 376 70.63 -2.34 52.50
C SER A 376 69.29 -2.92 52.99
N ASP A 377 69.10 -3.07 54.30
CA ASP A 377 67.87 -3.51 54.96
C ASP A 377 67.17 -2.38 55.75
N GLY A 378 67.54 -1.12 55.44
CA GLY A 378 67.04 0.05 56.15
C GLY A 378 67.77 0.36 57.46
N ASP A 379 68.70 -0.48 57.93
CA ASP A 379 69.53 -0.22 59.10
C ASP A 379 70.94 0.24 58.67
N PHE A 380 71.39 1.40 59.17
CA PHE A 380 72.70 1.98 58.82
C PHE A 380 73.57 2.21 60.06
N TYR A 381 74.83 1.78 60.01
CA TYR A 381 75.79 2.04 61.10
C TYR A 381 76.40 3.43 60.99
N CYS A 382 76.07 4.30 61.95
CA CYS A 382 76.68 5.63 62.06
C CYS A 382 77.97 5.57 62.91
N ILE A 383 79.14 5.61 62.26
CA ILE A 383 80.43 5.74 62.96
C ILE A 383 80.42 7.06 63.76
N ASN A 384 80.62 6.95 65.07
CA ASN A 384 80.64 8.07 66.04
C ASN A 384 79.27 8.72 66.41
N GLY A 385 78.15 8.01 66.27
CA GLY A 385 76.89 8.38 66.94
C GLY A 385 76.08 9.52 66.32
N GLY A 386 76.28 9.81 65.02
CA GLY A 386 75.38 10.68 64.25
C GLY A 386 73.99 10.05 64.10
N ARG A 387 72.93 10.86 64.28
CA ARG A 387 71.54 10.46 64.04
C ARG A 387 71.16 10.62 62.58
#